data_AF-A0A7Z0LHK2-F1
#
_entry.id   AF-A0A7Z0LHK2-F1
#
_cell.length_a   1.000
_cell.length_b   1.000
_cell.length_c   1.000
_cell.angle_alpha   90.00
_cell.angle_beta   90.00
_cell.angle_gamma   90.00
#
_symmetry.space_group_name_H-M   'P 1'
#
loop_
_entity.id
_entity.type
_entity.pdbx_description
1 polymer ?
#
loop_
_entity_poly.entity_id
_entity_poly.type
_entity_poly.pdbx_seq_one_letter_code
_entity_poly.pdbx_strand_id
1 'polypeptide(L)'
;MKKIWSILFLVGSFFILILSIFFFSMKEEYDSVYFSNTSNLMITIRYIKSNSSSEDIFKNLEQFAKDNKINIYRQSTKEDIVSQYNRNIYVSIGDKERFIKALRIKNKDINIENINLKETDLEIFNNVKINVKNLSNSFDEGIVGFYYFETDKENFNYVKQKLENLNIEYS
;
A
#
# COMPACT_ATOMS: atom_id res chain seq x y z
N MET A 1 -2.64 31.12 43.99
CA MET A 1 -2.99 29.78 43.46
C MET A 1 -3.85 29.84 42.19
N LYS A 2 -5.04 30.48 42.17
CA LYS A 2 -5.90 30.55 40.95
C LYS A 2 -5.18 31.01 39.67
N LYS A 3 -4.32 32.03 39.74
CA LYS A 3 -3.52 32.52 38.60
C LYS A 3 -2.55 31.47 38.03
N ILE A 4 -1.94 30.65 38.90
CA ILE A 4 -1.00 29.59 38.50
C ILE A 4 -1.76 28.46 37.80
N TRP A 5 -2.96 28.11 38.30
CA TRP A 5 -3.84 27.13 37.66
C TRP A 5 -4.33 27.60 36.28
N SER A 6 -4.68 28.89 36.12
CA SER A 6 -5.04 29.44 34.81
C SER A 6 -3.88 29.41 33.81
N ILE A 7 -2.64 29.68 34.25
CA ILE A 7 -1.45 29.61 33.39
C ILE A 7 -1.19 28.16 32.96
N LEU A 8 -1.26 27.20 33.89
CA LEU A 8 -1.12 25.77 33.58
C LEU A 8 -2.19 25.28 32.59
N PHE A 9 -3.44 25.76 32.73
CA PHE A 9 -4.53 25.42 31.82
C PHE A 9 -4.30 25.97 30.41
N LEU A 10 -3.78 27.20 30.30
CA LEU A 10 -3.42 27.82 29.02
C LEU A 10 -2.29 27.07 28.32
N VAL A 11 -1.23 26.72 29.04
CA VAL A 11 -0.11 25.94 28.50
C VAL A 11 -0.56 24.55 28.06
N GLY A 12 -1.38 23.87 28.87
CA GLY A 12 -1.95 22.57 28.52
C GLY A 12 -2.84 22.63 27.27
N SER A 13 -3.69 23.65 27.16
CA SER A 13 -4.53 23.85 25.98
C SER A 13 -3.69 24.10 24.72
N PHE A 14 -2.61 24.87 24.84
CA PHE A 14 -1.69 25.13 23.73
C PHE A 14 -0.97 23.86 23.27
N PHE A 15 -0.52 23.03 24.22
CA PHE A 15 0.08 21.72 23.93
C PHE A 15 -0.90 20.80 23.21
N ILE A 16 -2.16 20.72 23.68
CA ILE A 16 -3.20 19.91 23.02
C ILE A 16 -3.43 20.39 21.59
N LEU A 17 -3.45 21.70 21.36
CA LEU A 17 -3.66 22.27 20.03
C LEU A 17 -2.53 21.91 19.06
N ILE A 18 -1.27 22.01 19.50
CA ILE A 18 -0.10 21.58 18.73
C ILE A 18 -0.17 20.07 18.45
N LEU A 19 -0.49 19.27 19.47
CA LEU A 19 -0.61 17.82 19.33
C LEU A 19 -1.72 17.44 18.34
N SER A 20 -2.83 18.16 18.37
CA SER A 20 -3.98 17.95 17.47
C SER A 20 -3.62 18.26 16.02
N ILE A 21 -2.91 19.37 15.78
CA ILE A 21 -2.40 19.73 14.45
C ILE A 21 -1.43 18.66 13.95
N PHE A 22 -0.53 18.19 14.82
CA PHE A 22 0.42 17.13 14.48
C PHE A 22 -0.29 15.80 14.12
N PHE A 23 -1.28 15.38 14.93
CA PHE A 23 -2.09 14.19 14.63
C PHE A 23 -2.92 14.34 13.36
N PHE A 24 -3.48 15.52 13.12
CA PHE A 24 -4.25 15.80 11.90
C PHE A 24 -3.35 15.78 10.67
N SER A 25 -2.16 16.39 10.73
CA SER A 25 -1.15 16.33 9.67
C SER A 25 -0.74 14.89 9.39
N MET A 26 -0.48 14.08 10.42
CA MET A 26 -0.16 12.65 10.27
C MET A 26 -1.31 11.87 9.63
N LYS A 27 -2.57 12.20 9.96
CA LYS A 27 -3.75 11.57 9.36
C LYS A 27 -3.94 11.97 7.89
N GLU A 28 -3.84 13.27 7.57
CA GLU A 28 -3.93 13.72 6.18
C GLU A 28 -2.76 13.21 5.35
N GLU A 29 -1.55 13.12 5.90
CA GLU A 29 -0.44 12.45 5.24
C GLU A 29 -0.79 10.98 4.99
N TYR A 30 -1.29 10.25 6.00
CA TYR A 30 -1.71 8.86 5.84
C TYR A 30 -2.79 8.70 4.74
N ASP A 31 -3.83 9.54 4.76
CA ASP A 31 -4.92 9.50 3.78
C ASP A 31 -4.45 9.95 2.38
N SER A 32 -3.45 10.84 2.29
CA SER A 32 -2.88 11.34 1.03
C SER A 32 -1.80 10.45 0.42
N VAL A 33 -1.04 9.73 1.24
CA VAL A 33 -0.03 8.74 0.82
C VAL A 33 -0.70 7.53 0.24
N TYR A 34 -1.81 7.15 0.88
CA TYR A 34 -2.44 5.91 0.54
C TYR A 34 -3.57 6.18 -0.46
N PHE A 35 -4.75 6.73 -0.16
CA PHE A 35 -5.91 6.31 -0.99
C PHE A 35 -7.04 7.30 -1.31
N SER A 36 -6.89 8.62 -1.15
CA SER A 36 -8.07 9.53 -1.22
C SER A 36 -8.63 9.87 -2.62
N ASN A 37 -7.87 9.69 -3.72
CA ASN A 37 -8.30 10.12 -5.07
C ASN A 37 -8.40 9.00 -6.12
N THR A 38 -8.22 7.75 -5.74
CA THR A 38 -8.32 6.59 -6.64
C THR A 38 -9.41 5.63 -6.18
N SER A 39 -10.02 4.95 -7.14
CA SER A 39 -11.13 4.02 -6.92
C SER A 39 -10.56 2.69 -6.46
N ASN A 40 -10.50 2.54 -5.15
CA ASN A 40 -9.59 1.62 -4.52
C ASN A 40 -10.31 0.44 -3.89
N LEU A 41 -9.96 -0.77 -4.31
CA LEU A 41 -10.45 -1.98 -3.68
C LEU A 41 -9.37 -2.55 -2.77
N MET A 42 -9.54 -2.35 -1.47
CA MET A 42 -8.78 -3.08 -0.47
C MET A 42 -9.46 -4.42 -0.19
N ILE A 43 -8.70 -5.51 -0.25
CA ILE A 43 -9.17 -6.84 0.11
C ILE A 43 -8.15 -7.57 0.97
N THR A 44 -8.65 -8.47 1.80
CA THR A 44 -7.82 -9.48 2.46
C THR A 44 -8.06 -10.81 1.80
N ILE A 45 -7.03 -11.38 1.15
CA ILE A 45 -7.09 -12.76 0.66
C ILE A 45 -6.83 -13.70 1.83
N ARG A 46 -7.82 -14.53 2.15
CA ARG A 46 -7.78 -15.43 3.33
C ARG A 46 -7.19 -16.78 2.99
N TYR A 47 -7.62 -17.36 1.87
CA TYR A 47 -7.12 -18.63 1.37
C TYR A 47 -7.56 -18.84 -0.09
N ILE A 48 -7.01 -19.89 -0.71
CA ILE A 48 -7.30 -20.29 -2.09
C ILE A 48 -7.92 -21.68 -2.09
N LYS A 49 -8.98 -21.86 -2.87
CA LYS A 49 -9.64 -23.17 -3.10
C LYS A 49 -9.16 -23.85 -4.40
N SER A 50 -8.29 -23.21 -5.16
CA SER A 50 -7.69 -23.76 -6.38
C SER A 50 -6.54 -24.72 -6.09
N ASN A 51 -6.34 -25.69 -6.99
CA ASN A 51 -5.14 -26.53 -7.05
C ASN A 51 -3.97 -25.86 -7.80
N SER A 52 -4.17 -24.65 -8.32
CA SER A 52 -3.11 -23.88 -8.98
C SER A 52 -1.98 -23.53 -8.03
N SER A 53 -0.75 -23.53 -8.52
CA SER A 53 0.40 -23.08 -7.74
C SER A 53 0.29 -21.58 -7.43
N SER A 54 0.97 -21.13 -6.36
CA SER A 54 1.00 -19.70 -6.04
C SER A 54 1.56 -18.88 -7.20
N GLU A 55 2.62 -19.38 -7.83
CA GLU A 55 3.26 -18.78 -9.00
C GLU A 55 2.26 -18.57 -10.16
N ASP A 56 1.45 -19.58 -10.49
CA ASP A 56 0.47 -19.48 -11.58
C ASP A 56 -0.58 -18.41 -11.30
N ILE A 57 -1.06 -18.32 -10.05
CA ILE A 57 -2.04 -17.32 -9.66
C ILE A 57 -1.44 -15.93 -9.74
N PHE A 58 -0.22 -15.72 -9.25
CA PHE A 58 0.43 -14.43 -9.34
C PHE A 58 0.71 -14.02 -10.79
N LYS A 59 1.16 -14.93 -11.67
CA LYS A 59 1.28 -14.66 -13.11
C LYS A 59 -0.06 -14.25 -13.72
N ASN A 60 -1.15 -14.92 -13.33
CA ASN A 60 -2.51 -14.57 -13.76
C ASN A 60 -2.95 -13.19 -13.28
N LEU A 61 -2.62 -12.82 -12.04
CA LEU A 61 -2.88 -11.50 -11.49
C LEU A 61 -2.04 -10.42 -12.19
N GLU A 62 -0.78 -10.71 -12.50
CA GLU A 62 0.09 -9.79 -13.22
C GLU A 62 -0.37 -9.54 -14.65
N GLN A 63 -0.78 -10.60 -15.35
CA GLN A 63 -1.35 -10.45 -16.69
C GLN A 63 -2.65 -9.64 -16.63
N PHE A 64 -3.54 -9.97 -15.68
CA PHE A 64 -4.78 -9.23 -15.48
C PHE A 64 -4.56 -7.74 -15.19
N ALA A 65 -3.57 -7.42 -14.34
CA ALA A 65 -3.18 -6.04 -14.04
C ALA A 65 -2.81 -5.27 -15.32
N LYS A 66 -1.94 -5.86 -16.15
CA LYS A 66 -1.50 -5.28 -17.43
C LYS A 66 -2.65 -5.09 -18.40
N ASP A 67 -3.48 -6.13 -18.59
CA ASP A 67 -4.58 -6.12 -19.56
C ASP A 67 -5.63 -5.04 -19.23
N ASN A 68 -5.85 -4.78 -17.94
CA ASN A 68 -6.90 -3.87 -17.47
C ASN A 68 -6.36 -2.52 -16.99
N LYS A 69 -5.05 -2.27 -17.12
CA LYS A 69 -4.37 -1.07 -16.61
C LYS A 69 -4.65 -0.82 -15.11
N ILE A 70 -4.60 -1.89 -14.32
CA ILE A 70 -4.82 -1.88 -12.86
C ILE A 70 -3.48 -2.07 -12.18
N ASN A 71 -3.21 -1.32 -11.11
CA ASN A 71 -2.06 -1.61 -10.26
C ASN A 71 -2.48 -2.46 -9.07
N ILE A 72 -1.74 -3.53 -8.79
CA ILE A 72 -1.97 -4.43 -7.65
C ILE A 72 -0.81 -4.27 -6.68
N TYR A 73 -1.13 -4.06 -5.42
CA TYR A 73 -0.16 -3.90 -4.35
C TYR A 73 -0.46 -4.93 -3.26
N ARG A 74 0.55 -5.70 -2.87
CA ARG A 74 0.50 -6.62 -1.74
C ARG A 74 1.51 -6.18 -0.70
N GLN A 75 1.04 -5.98 0.52
CA GLN A 75 1.92 -5.60 1.63
C GLN A 75 2.30 -6.84 2.46
N SER A 76 3.59 -6.97 2.72
CA SER A 76 4.15 -7.92 3.69
C SER A 76 4.91 -7.12 4.74
N THR A 77 4.42 -7.16 5.98
CA THR A 77 5.09 -6.53 7.12
C THR A 77 5.88 -7.62 7.83
N LYS A 78 7.20 -7.47 7.89
CA LYS A 78 8.07 -8.31 8.73
C LYS A 78 8.49 -7.47 9.93
N GLU A 79 8.20 -7.95 11.13
CA GLU A 79 8.76 -7.37 12.34
C GLU A 79 10.24 -7.77 12.40
N ASP A 80 11.12 -6.77 12.37
CA ASP A 80 12.55 -6.94 12.57
C ASP A 80 12.93 -6.25 13.89
N ILE A 81 13.76 -6.93 14.69
CA ILE A 81 14.12 -6.57 16.07
C ILE A 81 14.90 -5.24 16.12
N VAL A 82 15.50 -4.81 15.01
CA VAL A 82 16.42 -3.67 14.97
C VAL A 82 15.81 -2.37 14.41
N SER A 83 14.90 -2.43 13.43
CA SER A 83 14.69 -1.27 12.54
C SER A 83 13.41 -0.47 12.71
N GLN A 84 12.42 -0.90 13.51
CA GLN A 84 11.03 -0.46 13.33
C GLN A 84 10.52 -0.94 11.95
N TYR A 85 9.26 -1.40 11.90
CA TYR A 85 8.56 -2.04 10.77
C TYR A 85 9.21 -1.95 9.37
N ASN A 86 9.88 -3.02 8.92
CA ASN A 86 10.28 -3.16 7.52
C ASN A 86 9.05 -3.53 6.68
N ARG A 87 8.75 -2.73 5.66
CA ARG A 87 7.60 -2.98 4.77
C ARG A 87 8.09 -3.37 3.38
N ASN A 88 7.79 -4.60 2.98
CA ASN A 88 7.91 -5.00 1.57
C ASN A 88 6.56 -4.76 0.90
N ILE A 89 6.59 -4.03 -0.21
CA ILE A 89 5.44 -3.83 -1.09
C ILE A 89 5.74 -4.58 -2.38
N TYR A 90 4.93 -5.58 -2.66
CA TYR A 90 4.99 -6.37 -3.87
C TYR A 90 3.96 -5.83 -4.87
N VAL A 91 4.39 -5.51 -6.09
CA VAL A 91 3.57 -4.74 -7.04
C VAL A 91 3.45 -5.39 -8.41
N SER A 92 2.26 -5.30 -8.99
CA SER A 92 2.04 -5.51 -10.41
C SER A 92 1.54 -4.21 -11.03
N ILE A 93 2.20 -3.76 -12.11
CA ILE A 93 1.94 -2.46 -12.73
C ILE A 93 1.15 -2.66 -14.02
N GLY A 94 -0.09 -2.17 -14.02
CA GLY A 94 -0.89 -1.99 -15.24
C GLY A 94 -0.89 -0.55 -15.75
N ASP A 95 -0.74 0.43 -14.86
CA ASP A 95 -0.69 1.87 -15.19
C ASP A 95 0.55 2.51 -14.53
N LYS A 96 1.56 2.78 -15.36
CA LYS A 96 2.85 3.36 -14.93
C LYS A 96 2.68 4.75 -14.32
N GLU A 97 1.81 5.59 -14.87
CA GLU A 97 1.66 6.97 -14.39
C GLU A 97 1.02 6.99 -13.01
N ARG A 98 -0.04 6.19 -12.81
CA ARG A 98 -0.65 6.01 -11.49
C ARG A 98 0.33 5.41 -10.49
N PHE A 99 1.11 4.41 -10.90
CA PHE A 99 2.10 3.78 -10.05
C PHE A 99 3.16 4.76 -9.53
N ILE A 100 3.75 5.55 -10.43
CA ILE A 100 4.75 6.58 -10.08
C ILE A 100 4.17 7.61 -9.12
N LYS A 101 2.92 8.02 -9.35
CA LYS A 101 2.22 9.00 -8.51
C LYS A 101 1.89 8.43 -7.14
N ALA A 102 1.35 7.22 -7.07
CA ALA A 102 0.93 6.55 -5.84
C ALA A 102 2.11 6.29 -4.91
N LEU A 103 3.24 5.82 -5.44
CA LEU A 103 4.45 5.57 -4.65
C LEU A 103 5.40 6.78 -4.57
N ARG A 104 5.04 7.92 -5.17
CA ARG A 104 5.87 9.13 -5.25
C ARG A 104 7.32 8.82 -5.63
N ILE A 105 7.48 8.14 -6.75
CA ILE A 105 8.79 7.69 -7.22
C ILE A 105 9.55 8.90 -7.75
N LYS A 106 10.77 9.13 -7.23
CA LYS A 106 11.60 10.29 -7.60
C LYS A 106 11.94 10.31 -9.09
N ASN A 107 12.30 9.14 -9.62
CA ASN A 107 12.66 8.98 -11.02
C ASN A 107 11.45 8.46 -11.82
N LYS A 108 10.97 9.24 -12.78
CA LYS A 108 9.82 8.85 -13.63
C LYS A 108 10.22 7.89 -14.77
N ASP A 109 11.50 7.78 -15.06
CA ASP A 109 12.05 6.95 -16.14
C ASP A 109 12.41 5.52 -15.68
N ILE A 110 11.87 5.08 -14.55
CA ILE A 110 12.11 3.73 -14.04
C ILE A 110 11.68 2.64 -15.02
N ASN A 111 12.48 1.56 -15.06
CA ASN A 111 12.11 0.33 -15.75
C ASN A 111 11.16 -0.48 -14.86
N ILE A 112 9.91 -0.62 -15.32
CA ILE A 112 8.83 -1.31 -14.61
C ILE A 112 8.87 -2.83 -14.75
N GLU A 113 9.70 -3.39 -15.63
CA GLU A 113 9.80 -4.85 -15.79
C GLU A 113 10.58 -5.50 -14.63
N ASN A 114 11.54 -4.76 -14.05
CA ASN A 114 12.42 -5.24 -12.99
C ASN A 114 12.43 -4.25 -11.82
N ILE A 115 11.34 -4.22 -11.05
CA ILE A 115 11.20 -3.29 -9.93
C ILE A 115 11.98 -3.82 -8.73
N ASN A 116 12.92 -3.02 -8.25
CA ASN A 116 13.61 -3.21 -6.98
C ASN A 116 13.97 -1.84 -6.39
N LEU A 117 12.94 -1.11 -5.95
CA LEU A 117 13.09 0.24 -5.40
C LEU A 117 13.28 0.18 -3.89
N LYS A 118 14.20 0.98 -3.38
CA LYS A 118 14.43 1.18 -1.95
C LYS A 118 13.80 2.51 -1.52
N GLU A 119 13.68 2.71 -0.22
CA GLU A 119 13.20 3.97 0.38
C GLU A 119 13.86 5.22 -0.23
N THR A 120 15.16 5.15 -0.55
CA THR A 120 15.90 6.25 -1.17
C THR A 120 15.37 6.66 -2.55
N ASP A 121 14.71 5.75 -3.26
CA ASP A 121 14.16 5.97 -4.60
C ASP A 121 12.75 6.59 -4.56
N LEU A 122 12.15 6.64 -3.37
CA LEU A 122 10.85 7.24 -3.10
C LEU A 122 11.04 8.63 -2.49
N GLU A 123 10.08 9.54 -2.74
CA GLU A 123 9.99 10.76 -1.94
C GLU A 123 9.81 10.41 -0.46
N ILE A 124 10.45 11.17 0.42
CA ILE A 124 10.61 10.82 1.85
C ILE A 124 9.24 10.60 2.49
N PHE A 125 9.08 9.44 3.14
CA PHE A 125 7.96 9.14 4.01
C PHE A 125 8.43 8.62 5.37
N ASN A 126 8.24 9.43 6.42
CA ASN A 126 8.22 9.06 7.84
C ASN A 126 9.27 8.04 8.34
N ASN A 127 10.52 8.11 7.87
CA ASN A 127 11.64 7.27 8.32
C ASN A 127 11.35 5.75 8.34
N VAL A 128 10.36 5.27 7.56
CA VAL A 128 10.04 3.84 7.48
C VAL A 128 10.74 3.25 6.27
N LYS A 129 11.50 2.18 6.49
CA LYS A 129 12.18 1.47 5.42
C LYS A 129 11.18 0.68 4.56
N ILE A 130 10.90 1.20 3.38
CA ILE A 130 10.03 0.59 2.37
C ILE A 130 10.89 0.01 1.25
N ASN A 131 10.64 -1.24 0.86
CA ASN A 131 11.19 -1.83 -0.35
C ASN A 131 10.05 -2.23 -1.29
N VAL A 132 10.14 -1.85 -2.56
CA VAL A 132 9.15 -2.17 -3.59
C VAL A 132 9.75 -3.18 -4.56
N LYS A 133 9.04 -4.29 -4.78
CA LYS A 133 9.48 -5.40 -5.65
C LYS A 133 8.34 -5.87 -6.54
N ASN A 134 8.64 -6.57 -7.63
CA ASN A 134 7.62 -7.23 -8.44
C ASN A 134 6.74 -8.17 -7.60
N LEU A 135 5.46 -8.28 -7.95
CA LEU A 135 4.50 -9.17 -7.29
C LEU A 135 4.99 -10.63 -7.33
N SER A 136 5.61 -11.00 -8.45
CA SER A 136 6.26 -12.28 -8.65
C SER A 136 7.28 -12.67 -7.57
N ASN A 137 7.91 -11.68 -6.93
CA ASN A 137 8.94 -11.96 -5.93
C ASN A 137 8.36 -12.41 -4.58
N SER A 138 7.03 -12.56 -4.49
CA SER A 138 6.32 -12.97 -3.29
C SER A 138 5.76 -14.40 -3.34
N PHE A 139 6.14 -15.19 -4.36
CA PHE A 139 5.68 -16.58 -4.55
C PHE A 139 5.89 -17.45 -3.31
N ASP A 140 7.09 -17.41 -2.74
CA ASP A 140 7.46 -18.19 -1.56
C ASP A 140 6.75 -17.73 -0.28
N GLU A 141 6.19 -16.52 -0.28
CA GLU A 141 5.38 -15.99 0.83
C GLU A 141 3.90 -16.42 0.74
N GLY A 142 3.54 -17.29 -0.22
CA GLY A 142 2.16 -17.70 -0.48
C GLY A 142 1.30 -16.54 -1.00
N ILE A 143 -0.01 -16.75 -1.14
CA ILE A 143 -0.93 -15.69 -1.67
C ILE A 143 -1.76 -15.03 -0.58
N VAL A 144 -1.87 -15.63 0.60
CA VAL A 144 -2.60 -15.01 1.72
C VAL A 144 -1.96 -13.67 2.08
N GLY A 145 -2.80 -12.66 2.32
CA GLY A 145 -2.32 -11.34 2.71
C GLY A 145 -3.27 -10.20 2.36
N PHE A 146 -2.79 -8.98 2.61
CA PHE A 146 -3.50 -7.75 2.29
C PHE A 146 -3.13 -7.28 0.90
N TYR A 147 -4.16 -7.10 0.08
CA TYR A 147 -4.04 -6.63 -1.28
C TYR A 147 -4.83 -5.36 -1.46
N TYR A 148 -4.32 -4.55 -2.35
CA TYR A 148 -4.94 -3.32 -2.73
C TYR A 148 -4.88 -3.22 -4.26
N PHE A 149 -6.03 -3.01 -4.87
CA PHE A 149 -6.21 -2.88 -6.30
C PHE A 149 -6.56 -1.42 -6.60
N GLU A 150 -5.61 -0.70 -7.18
CA GLU A 150 -5.81 0.67 -7.65
C GLU A 150 -6.50 0.61 -9.01
N THR A 151 -7.76 1.00 -9.04
CA THR A 151 -8.60 0.81 -10.22
C THR A 151 -9.58 1.96 -10.39
N ASP A 152 -10.43 1.88 -11.41
CA ASP A 152 -11.55 2.80 -11.62
C ASP A 152 -12.87 2.10 -11.23
N LYS A 153 -13.94 2.86 -10.95
CA LYS A 153 -15.24 2.30 -10.52
C LYS A 153 -15.75 1.18 -11.44
N GLU A 154 -15.55 1.33 -12.74
CA GLU A 154 -15.99 0.38 -13.77
C GLU A 154 -15.24 -0.97 -13.68
N ASN A 155 -13.97 -0.94 -13.26
CA ASN A 155 -13.09 -2.09 -13.22
C ASN A 155 -13.17 -2.89 -11.90
N PHE A 156 -13.84 -2.37 -10.87
CA PHE A 156 -14.04 -3.10 -9.60
C PHE A 156 -14.69 -4.47 -9.79
N ASN A 157 -15.70 -4.55 -10.67
CA ASN A 157 -16.39 -5.81 -10.92
C ASN A 157 -15.47 -6.83 -11.60
N TYR A 158 -14.58 -6.38 -12.48
CA TYR A 158 -13.59 -7.27 -13.12
C TYR A 158 -12.58 -7.81 -12.11
N VAL A 159 -12.16 -6.99 -11.12
CA VAL A 159 -11.28 -7.47 -10.04
C VAL A 159 -11.97 -8.59 -9.27
N LYS A 160 -13.22 -8.36 -8.82
CA LYS A 160 -13.99 -9.38 -8.07
C LYS A 160 -14.17 -10.67 -8.88
N GLN A 161 -14.62 -10.56 -10.12
CA GLN A 161 -14.78 -11.70 -11.02
C GLN A 161 -13.46 -12.44 -11.25
N LYS A 162 -12.34 -11.73 -11.41
CA LYS A 162 -11.03 -12.36 -11.59
C LYS A 162 -10.64 -13.17 -10.36
N LEU A 163 -10.85 -12.63 -9.16
CA LEU A 163 -10.55 -13.33 -7.90
C LEU A 163 -11.44 -14.57 -7.72
N GLU A 164 -12.74 -14.45 -8.00
CA GLU A 164 -13.70 -15.57 -7.98
C GLU A 164 -13.31 -16.65 -8.98
N ASN A 165 -12.94 -16.28 -10.22
CA ASN A 165 -12.48 -17.21 -11.26
C ASN A 165 -11.18 -17.94 -10.89
N LEU A 166 -10.33 -17.30 -10.08
CA LEU A 166 -9.12 -17.92 -9.51
C LEU A 166 -9.41 -18.73 -8.25
N ASN A 167 -10.68 -18.87 -7.85
CA ASN A 167 -11.13 -19.52 -6.62
C ASN A 167 -10.44 -18.95 -5.37
N ILE A 168 -10.25 -17.63 -5.34
CA ILE A 168 -9.66 -16.91 -4.22
C ILE A 168 -10.78 -16.44 -3.29
N GLU A 169 -10.69 -16.79 -2.00
CA GLU A 169 -11.62 -16.25 -1.00
C GLU A 169 -11.05 -14.97 -0.39
N TYR A 170 -11.83 -13.89 -0.45
CA TYR A 170 -11.45 -12.58 0.04
C TYR A 170 -12.57 -11.91 0.85
N SER A 171 -12.19 -10.95 1.71
CA SER A 171 -13.11 -10.07 2.45
C SER A 171 -12.71 -8.61 2.34
#